data_AF-O25765-F1
#
_entry.id   AF-O25765-F1
#
_cell.length_a   1.000
_cell.length_b   1.000
_cell.length_c   1.000
_cell.angle_alpha   90.00
_cell.angle_beta   90.00
_cell.angle_gamma   90.00
#
_symmetry.space_group_name_H-M   'P 1'
#
loop_
_entity.id
_entity.type
_entity.pdbx_description
1 polymer ?
#
loop_
_entity_poly.entity_id
_entity_poly.type
_entity_poly.pdbx_seq_one_letter_code
_entity_poly.pdbx_strand_id
1 'polypeptide(L)'
;MRTEPLFYFKKQGMFKSPCYTYGKIHILGESMEKTETTIFVDWENLLADLKAIQETDERLKEPNFNFNNPEQLLVLIRSFLEPEEELKRIYFYVSEPFTEVEPRIKGNKNEELEEYKEKNPKDYEERVNKSGIIQSFNHNIAQQNQVKLRVGRVMFKFTNESEDKEVLI
;
A
#
# COMPACT_ATOMS: atom_id res chain seq x y z
N MET A 1 30.49 -3.81 24.15
CA MET A 1 29.23 -3.04 24.12
C MET A 1 28.34 -3.69 23.08
N ARG A 2 27.31 -4.43 23.49
CA ARG A 2 26.34 -5.08 22.60
C ARG A 2 25.15 -4.14 22.43
N THR A 3 24.95 -3.65 21.22
CA THR A 3 23.75 -2.94 20.79
C THR A 3 22.63 -3.96 20.58
N GLU A 4 21.63 -3.97 21.47
CA GLU A 4 20.38 -4.70 21.27
C GLU A 4 19.56 -4.01 20.15
N PRO A 5 18.88 -4.76 19.25
CA PRO A 5 18.07 -4.15 18.21
C PRO A 5 16.70 -3.72 18.77
N LEU A 6 16.43 -2.43 18.65
CA LEU A 6 15.28 -1.65 19.12
C LEU A 6 13.91 -1.99 18.50
N PHE A 7 13.73 -3.12 17.82
CA PHE A 7 12.48 -3.47 17.12
C PHE A 7 11.68 -4.55 17.85
N TYR A 8 11.14 -4.19 19.02
CA TYR A 8 10.11 -4.94 19.74
C TYR A 8 8.77 -4.18 19.62
N PHE A 9 8.27 -3.99 18.40
CA PHE A 9 6.95 -3.40 18.16
C PHE A 9 5.86 -4.43 18.52
N LYS A 10 5.48 -4.46 19.80
CA LYS A 10 4.12 -4.78 20.27
C LYS A 10 3.48 -6.03 19.61
N LYS A 11 4.03 -7.21 19.94
CA LYS A 11 3.54 -8.56 19.59
C LYS A 11 2.09 -8.89 20.05
N GLN A 12 1.29 -7.94 20.54
CA GLN A 12 -0.14 -8.18 20.88
C GLN A 12 -0.98 -6.90 20.69
N GLY A 13 -1.78 -6.82 19.62
CA GLY A 13 -3.07 -6.11 19.68
C GLY A 13 -3.35 -4.91 18.76
N MET A 14 -2.53 -4.58 17.75
CA MET A 14 -2.83 -3.42 16.86
C MET A 14 -3.32 -3.73 15.44
N PHE A 15 -3.29 -4.99 14.98
CA PHE A 15 -4.03 -5.42 13.78
C PHE A 15 -5.25 -6.23 14.21
N LYS A 16 -6.37 -5.55 14.54
CA LYS A 16 -7.69 -6.20 14.57
C LYS A 16 -8.34 -6.09 13.18
N SER A 17 -7.71 -6.72 12.19
CA SER A 17 -8.38 -7.09 10.94
C SER A 17 -8.72 -8.58 11.02
N PRO A 18 -9.94 -9.02 10.69
CA PRO A 18 -10.33 -10.42 10.75
C PRO A 18 -9.73 -11.17 9.55
N CYS A 19 -8.43 -11.42 9.59
CA CYS A 19 -7.76 -12.32 8.66
C CYS A 19 -6.73 -13.18 9.41
N TYR A 20 -7.18 -14.40 9.74
CA TYR A 20 -6.38 -15.60 10.06
C TYR A 20 -5.59 -15.63 11.38
N THR A 21 -6.29 -15.90 12.48
CA THR A 21 -5.70 -16.69 13.59
C THR A 21 -5.70 -18.17 13.23
N TYR A 22 -4.60 -18.70 12.68
CA TYR A 22 -4.30 -20.13 12.78
C TYR A 22 -3.37 -20.35 13.96
N GLY A 23 -3.90 -20.87 15.06
CA GLY A 23 -3.09 -21.33 16.19
C GLY A 23 -2.33 -22.59 15.78
N LYS A 24 -1.00 -22.59 15.95
CA LYS A 24 -0.14 -23.77 15.77
C LYS A 24 0.65 -24.00 17.06
N ILE A 25 0.51 -25.20 17.63
CA ILE A 25 1.28 -25.68 18.79
C ILE A 25 2.64 -26.16 18.25
N HIS A 26 3.74 -25.61 18.77
CA HIS A 26 5.09 -26.10 18.43
C HIS A 26 5.59 -27.08 19.51
N ILE A 27 5.89 -28.31 19.09
CA ILE A 27 6.60 -29.31 19.87
C ILE A 27 8.10 -29.05 19.65
N LEU A 28 8.80 -28.61 20.70
CA LEU A 28 10.23 -28.32 20.70
C LEU A 28 11.02 -29.64 20.59
N GLY A 29 11.55 -29.99 19.41
CA GLY A 29 12.39 -31.18 19.29
C GLY A 29 12.99 -31.54 17.92
N GLU A 30 12.46 -31.07 16.79
CA GLU A 30 13.01 -31.39 15.46
C GLU A 30 13.80 -30.20 14.90
N SER A 31 14.93 -30.48 14.25
CA SER A 31 15.74 -29.50 13.52
C SER A 31 14.84 -28.77 12.52
N MET A 32 14.48 -27.52 12.83
CA MET A 32 13.51 -26.79 12.02
C MET A 32 14.18 -26.36 10.73
N GLU A 33 13.98 -27.13 9.66
CA GLU A 33 14.12 -26.61 8.30
C GLU A 33 13.33 -25.30 8.24
N LYS A 34 13.99 -24.22 7.83
CA LYS A 34 13.31 -22.93 7.73
C LYS A 34 12.14 -23.08 6.76
N THR A 35 10.98 -22.61 7.17
CA THR A 35 9.81 -22.63 6.32
C THR A 35 9.95 -21.51 5.30
N GLU A 36 9.90 -21.85 4.01
CA GLU A 36 9.93 -20.85 2.95
C GLU A 36 8.65 -20.00 3.01
N THR A 37 8.79 -18.70 3.26
CA THR A 37 7.67 -17.77 3.43
C THR A 37 7.57 -16.84 2.23
N THR A 38 6.34 -16.70 1.71
CA THR A 38 5.99 -15.72 0.67
C THR A 38 4.91 -14.79 1.21
N ILE A 39 5.12 -13.49 1.10
CA ILE A 39 4.18 -12.47 1.59
C ILE A 39 3.41 -11.88 0.43
N PHE A 40 2.10 -11.69 0.61
CA PHE A 40 1.23 -10.98 -0.32
C PHE A 40 0.72 -9.72 0.36
N VAL A 41 0.98 -8.58 -0.27
CA VAL A 41 0.68 -7.26 0.29
C VAL A 41 -0.38 -6.59 -0.57
N ASP A 42 -1.55 -6.35 0.01
CA ASP A 42 -2.49 -5.37 -0.51
C ASP A 42 -1.98 -3.98 -0.11
N TRP A 43 -1.42 -3.26 -1.08
CA TRP A 43 -0.75 -1.99 -0.80
C TRP A 43 -1.72 -0.90 -0.37
N GLU A 44 -2.92 -0.82 -0.95
CA GLU A 44 -3.86 0.24 -0.61
C GLU A 44 -4.38 0.05 0.82
N ASN A 45 -4.66 -1.20 1.21
CA ASN A 45 -5.08 -1.50 2.57
C ASN A 45 -3.94 -1.23 3.58
N LEU A 46 -2.72 -1.70 3.30
CA LEU A 46 -1.57 -1.44 4.18
C LEU A 46 -1.26 0.06 4.29
N LEU A 47 -1.33 0.81 3.19
CA LEU A 47 -1.06 2.25 3.18
C LEU A 47 -2.07 3.02 4.06
N ALA A 48 -3.34 2.63 4.03
CA ALA A 48 -4.36 3.22 4.91
C ALA A 48 -4.03 2.99 6.39
N ASP A 49 -3.68 1.76 6.76
CA ASP A 49 -3.29 1.41 8.13
C ASP A 49 -2.02 2.17 8.56
N LEU A 50 -1.00 2.24 7.70
CA LEU A 50 0.24 2.96 8.00
C LEU A 50 0.00 4.45 8.25
N LYS A 51 -0.84 5.09 7.43
CA LYS A 51 -1.21 6.51 7.62
C LYS A 51 -1.93 6.73 8.95
N ALA A 52 -2.93 5.91 9.27
CA ALA A 52 -3.67 6.01 10.53
C ALA A 52 -2.76 5.81 11.75
N ILE A 53 -1.78 4.90 11.67
CA ILE A 53 -0.82 4.70 12.76
C ILE A 53 0.17 5.86 12.83
N GLN A 54 0.63 6.43 11.72
CA GLN A 54 1.51 7.61 11.75
C GLN A 54 0.86 8.84 12.40
N GLU A 55 -0.46 8.98 12.32
CA GLU A 55 -1.17 10.06 13.02
C GLU A 55 -1.07 9.93 14.55
N THR A 56 -1.01 8.69 15.06
CA THR A 56 -1.15 8.37 16.49
C THR A 56 0.14 7.94 17.18
N ASP A 57 1.08 7.29 16.47
CA ASP A 57 2.32 6.75 17.02
C ASP A 57 3.53 7.59 16.61
N GLU A 58 4.09 8.35 17.56
CA GLU A 58 5.24 9.24 17.34
C GLU A 58 6.47 8.52 16.79
N ARG A 59 6.61 7.22 17.05
CA ARG A 59 7.75 6.42 16.57
C ARG A 59 7.68 6.14 15.08
N LEU A 60 6.47 6.17 14.51
CA LEU A 60 6.25 5.97 13.07
C LEU A 60 6.09 7.29 12.31
N LYS A 61 5.98 8.44 13.00
CA LYS A 61 5.97 9.76 12.36
C LYS A 61 7.28 10.02 11.61
N GLU A 62 7.20 10.81 10.55
CA GLU A 62 8.40 11.35 9.91
C GLU A 62 9.19 12.22 10.91
N PRO A 63 10.54 12.14 10.94
CA PRO A 63 11.40 11.45 9.98
C PRO A 63 11.74 9.97 10.33
N ASN A 64 11.13 9.39 11.37
CA ASN A 64 11.53 8.08 11.91
C ASN A 64 11.17 6.91 10.98
N PHE A 65 10.04 7.00 10.29
CA PHE A 65 9.60 6.02 9.31
C PHE A 65 8.93 6.70 8.12
N ASN A 66 9.30 6.28 6.92
CA ASN A 66 8.75 6.76 5.66
C ASN A 66 8.39 5.54 4.79
N PHE A 67 7.09 5.28 4.65
CA PHE A 67 6.60 4.17 3.82
C PHE A 67 6.82 4.38 2.31
N ASN A 68 7.18 5.60 1.87
CA ASN A 68 7.61 5.87 0.50
C ASN A 68 9.08 5.48 0.27
N ASN A 69 9.84 5.17 1.33
CA ASN A 69 11.16 4.57 1.23
C ASN A 69 11.03 3.03 1.22
N PRO A 70 11.33 2.36 0.08
CA PRO A 70 11.18 0.91 -0.03
C PRO A 70 12.01 0.13 1.00
N GLU A 71 13.21 0.59 1.35
CA GLU A 71 14.07 -0.13 2.29
C GLU A 71 13.45 -0.17 3.69
N GLN A 72 12.94 0.98 4.17
CA GLN A 72 12.27 1.07 5.46
C GLN A 72 10.98 0.24 5.48
N LEU A 73 10.17 0.31 4.42
CA LEU A 73 8.96 -0.50 4.29
C LEU A 73 9.28 -2.00 4.32
N LEU A 74 10.33 -2.43 3.62
CA LEU A 74 10.73 -3.84 3.61
C LEU A 74 11.31 -4.30 4.94
N VAL A 75 12.03 -3.44 5.68
CA VAL A 75 12.46 -3.73 7.05
C VAL A 75 11.25 -3.93 7.96
N LEU A 76 10.23 -3.08 7.86
CA LEU A 76 8.98 -3.24 8.61
C LEU A 76 8.29 -4.56 8.25
N ILE A 77 8.11 -4.87 6.96
CA ILE A 77 7.46 -6.11 6.54
C ILE A 77 8.25 -7.34 7.04
N ARG A 78 9.58 -7.31 6.95
CA ARG A 78 10.44 -8.40 7.44
C ARG A 78 10.40 -8.55 8.96
N SER A 79 10.07 -7.50 9.70
CA SER A 79 9.94 -7.56 11.16
C SER A 79 8.76 -8.42 11.63
N PHE A 80 7.81 -8.74 10.75
CA PHE A 80 6.70 -9.65 11.04
C PHE A 80 7.06 -11.13 10.86
N LEU A 81 8.22 -11.45 10.28
CA LEU A 81 8.66 -12.84 10.09
C LEU A 81 9.10 -13.45 11.42
N GLU A 82 8.62 -14.66 11.71
CA GLU A 82 9.13 -15.43 12.85
C GLU A 82 10.52 -16.02 12.52
N PRO A 83 11.36 -16.35 13.53
CA PRO A 83 12.73 -16.82 13.31
C PRO A 83 12.87 -18.07 12.42
N GLU A 84 11.82 -18.88 12.35
CA GLU A 84 11.72 -20.10 11.55
C GLU A 84 11.36 -19.84 10.08
N GLU A 85 10.95 -18.63 9.75
CA GLU A 85 10.52 -18.25 8.41
C GLU A 85 11.68 -17.69 7.58
N GLU A 86 11.82 -18.19 6.35
CA GLU A 86 12.76 -17.67 5.37
C GLU A 86 12.00 -17.00 4.23
N LEU A 87 12.06 -15.66 4.17
CA LEU A 87 11.42 -14.91 3.10
C LEU A 87 11.99 -15.28 1.73
N LYS A 88 11.15 -15.78 0.82
CA LYS A 88 11.49 -16.01 -0.59
C LYS A 88 11.06 -14.87 -1.50
N ARG A 89 9.84 -14.38 -1.32
CA ARG A 89 9.23 -13.37 -2.19
C ARG A 89 8.19 -12.54 -1.47
N ILE A 90 8.08 -11.28 -1.85
CA ILE A 90 6.97 -10.39 -1.51
C ILE A 90 6.27 -10.01 -2.80
N TYR A 91 4.96 -10.24 -2.88
CA TYR A 91 4.11 -9.77 -3.96
C TYR A 91 3.34 -8.55 -3.49
N PHE A 92 3.56 -7.41 -4.14
CA PHE A 92 2.77 -6.21 -3.92
C PHE A 92 1.66 -6.13 -4.96
N TYR A 93 0.41 -6.06 -4.51
CA TYR A 93 -0.74 -5.70 -5.33
C TYR A 93 -0.96 -4.21 -5.22
N VAL A 94 -0.80 -3.51 -6.33
CA VAL A 94 -0.87 -2.05 -6.41
C VAL A 94 -1.82 -1.62 -7.52
N SER A 95 -2.36 -0.42 -7.41
CA SER A 95 -3.15 0.19 -8.47
C SER A 95 -2.27 0.78 -9.57
N GLU A 96 -2.80 0.75 -10.80
CA GLU A 96 -2.21 1.43 -11.94
C GLU A 96 -2.30 2.96 -11.76
N PRO A 97 -1.20 3.71 -11.96
CA PRO A 97 -1.25 5.18 -11.90
C PRO A 97 -2.24 5.75 -12.91
N PHE A 98 -3.03 6.75 -12.53
CA PHE A 98 -3.99 7.41 -13.43
C PHE A 98 -3.34 7.95 -14.70
N THR A 99 -2.13 8.52 -14.62
CA THR A 99 -1.36 9.01 -15.78
C THR A 99 -1.03 7.92 -16.80
N GLU A 100 -0.99 6.64 -16.40
CA GLU A 100 -0.83 5.52 -17.33
C GLU A 100 -2.17 5.08 -17.95
N VAL A 101 -3.28 5.34 -17.26
CA VAL A 101 -4.64 5.00 -17.72
C VAL A 101 -5.22 6.08 -18.63
N GLU A 102 -4.99 7.35 -18.32
CA GLU A 102 -5.54 8.49 -19.04
C GLU A 102 -5.34 8.40 -20.56
N PRO A 103 -4.14 8.09 -21.10
CA PRO A 103 -3.95 7.97 -22.56
C PRO A 103 -4.74 6.82 -23.22
N ARG A 104 -5.25 5.86 -22.43
CA ARG A 104 -6.08 4.74 -22.91
C ARG A 104 -7.56 5.10 -22.98
N ILE A 105 -7.97 6.22 -22.39
CA ILE A 105 -9.34 6.72 -22.46
C ILE A 105 -9.56 7.30 -23.87
N LYS A 106 -10.52 6.74 -24.61
CA LYS A 106 -10.77 7.08 -26.03
C LYS A 106 -12.27 7.15 -26.31
N GLY A 107 -12.63 7.79 -27.42
CA GLY A 107 -14.03 7.96 -27.85
C GLY A 107 -14.79 8.88 -26.90
N ASN A 108 -16.10 8.64 -26.72
CA ASN A 108 -16.97 9.45 -25.86
C ASN A 108 -16.45 9.62 -24.43
N LYS A 109 -15.73 8.63 -23.89
CA LYS A 109 -15.13 8.73 -22.54
C LYS A 109 -14.02 9.78 -22.47
N ASN A 110 -13.36 10.10 -23.59
CA ASN A 110 -12.37 11.17 -23.63
C ASN A 110 -13.06 12.53 -23.57
N GLU A 111 -14.21 12.69 -24.23
CA GLU A 111 -15.03 13.91 -24.10
C GLU A 111 -15.53 14.08 -22.66
N GLU A 112 -16.02 13.01 -22.02
CA GLU A 112 -16.39 13.02 -20.59
C GLU A 112 -15.21 13.40 -19.68
N LEU A 113 -13.99 12.92 -19.98
CA LEU A 113 -12.79 13.28 -19.24
C LEU A 113 -12.44 14.76 -19.41
N GLU A 114 -12.50 15.30 -20.62
CA GLU A 114 -12.22 16.72 -20.88
C GLU A 114 -13.27 17.63 -20.22
N GLU A 115 -14.55 17.28 -20.30
CA GLU A 115 -15.61 17.98 -19.55
C GLU A 115 -15.37 17.93 -18.04
N TYR A 116 -14.97 16.77 -17.52
CA TYR A 116 -14.67 16.59 -16.11
C TYR A 116 -13.46 17.45 -15.68
N LYS A 117 -12.41 17.56 -16.50
CA LYS A 117 -11.25 18.44 -16.27
C LYS A 117 -11.67 19.91 -16.18
N GLU A 118 -12.54 20.35 -17.08
CA GLU A 118 -13.03 21.73 -17.12
C GLU A 118 -13.91 22.04 -15.89
N LYS A 119 -14.81 21.13 -15.52
CA LYS A 119 -15.73 21.29 -14.39
C LYS A 119 -15.04 21.12 -13.02
N ASN A 120 -14.02 20.28 -12.92
CA ASN A 120 -13.39 19.87 -11.66
C ASN A 120 -11.85 19.97 -11.69
N PRO A 121 -11.27 21.14 -12.01
CA PRO A 121 -9.82 21.26 -12.23
C PRO A 121 -8.98 20.85 -11.01
N LYS A 122 -9.46 21.13 -9.78
CA LYS A 122 -8.76 20.77 -8.54
C LYS A 122 -8.75 19.27 -8.26
N ASP A 123 -9.89 18.59 -8.44
CA ASP A 123 -9.98 17.12 -8.26
C ASP A 123 -9.11 16.42 -9.32
N TYR A 124 -9.13 16.89 -10.56
CA TYR A 124 -8.23 16.38 -11.59
C TYR A 124 -6.75 16.55 -11.23
N GLU A 125 -6.34 17.74 -10.76
CA GLU A 125 -4.97 17.99 -10.32
C GLU A 125 -4.56 17.07 -9.16
N GLU A 126 -5.43 16.87 -8.16
CA GLU A 126 -5.19 15.95 -7.05
C GLU A 126 -4.99 14.50 -7.54
N ARG A 127 -5.81 14.06 -8.50
CA ARG A 127 -5.66 12.72 -9.12
C ARG A 127 -4.34 12.56 -9.86
N VAL A 128 -3.92 13.57 -10.60
CA VAL A 128 -2.61 13.57 -11.28
C VAL A 128 -1.47 13.52 -10.26
N ASN A 129 -1.53 14.31 -9.20
CA ASN A 129 -0.53 14.30 -8.12
C ASN A 129 -0.46 12.94 -7.41
N LYS A 130 -1.61 12.37 -7.03
CA LYS A 130 -1.70 11.01 -6.44
C LYS A 130 -1.13 9.96 -7.39
N SER A 131 -1.38 10.11 -8.70
CA SER A 131 -0.79 9.24 -9.70
C SER A 131 0.73 9.31 -9.74
N GLY A 132 1.32 10.50 -9.64
CA GLY A 132 2.78 10.67 -9.60
C GLY A 132 3.41 9.97 -8.39
N ILE A 133 2.75 10.02 -7.24
CA ILE A 133 3.18 9.31 -6.01
C ILE A 133 3.10 7.79 -6.22
N ILE A 134 1.98 7.27 -6.74
CA ILE A 134 1.81 5.82 -7.01
C ILE A 134 2.86 5.34 -8.03
N GLN A 135 3.10 6.11 -9.09
CA GLN A 135 4.09 5.76 -10.11
C GLN A 135 5.51 5.70 -9.53
N SER A 136 5.87 6.71 -8.73
CA SER A 136 7.18 6.75 -8.05
C SER A 136 7.34 5.57 -7.09
N PHE A 137 6.31 5.28 -6.28
CA PHE A 137 6.32 4.12 -5.38
C PHE A 137 6.46 2.81 -6.15
N ASN A 138 5.62 2.58 -7.16
CA ASN A 138 5.63 1.38 -7.99
C ASN A 138 6.99 1.16 -8.65
N HIS A 139 7.59 2.23 -9.18
CA HIS A 139 8.95 2.18 -9.74
C HIS A 139 9.97 1.77 -8.68
N ASN A 140 9.99 2.45 -7.53
CA ASN A 140 10.99 2.26 -6.49
C ASN A 140 10.90 0.88 -5.81
N ILE A 141 9.69 0.40 -5.52
CA ILE A 141 9.46 -0.89 -4.86
C ILE A 141 9.77 -2.06 -5.79
N ALA A 142 9.51 -1.92 -7.10
CA ALA A 142 9.80 -2.96 -8.10
C ALA A 142 11.30 -3.21 -8.31
N GLN A 143 12.17 -2.24 -7.97
CA GLN A 143 13.63 -2.41 -8.01
C GLN A 143 14.16 -3.25 -6.84
N GLN A 144 13.36 -3.50 -5.81
CA GLN A 144 13.84 -4.18 -4.60
C GLN A 144 13.99 -5.68 -4.81
N ASN A 145 15.07 -6.23 -4.26
CA ASN A 145 15.30 -7.67 -4.26
C ASN A 145 14.15 -8.40 -3.54
N GLN A 146 13.77 -9.56 -4.08
CA GLN A 146 12.66 -10.39 -3.58
C GLN A 146 11.28 -9.76 -3.70
N VAL A 147 11.13 -8.57 -4.28
CA VAL A 147 9.81 -8.00 -4.58
C VAL A 147 9.36 -8.39 -5.99
N LYS A 148 8.05 -8.63 -6.15
CA LYS A 148 7.36 -8.69 -7.44
C LYS A 148 6.10 -7.84 -7.38
N LEU A 149 5.99 -6.91 -8.32
CA LEU A 149 4.82 -6.03 -8.42
C LEU A 149 3.71 -6.68 -9.26
N ARG A 150 2.47 -6.57 -8.81
CA ARG A 150 1.24 -6.96 -9.51
C ARG A 150 0.34 -5.74 -9.61
N VAL A 151 0.33 -5.11 -10.78
CA VAL A 151 -0.44 -3.90 -11.03
C VAL A 151 -1.86 -4.29 -11.46
N GLY A 152 -2.85 -3.92 -10.66
CA GLY A 152 -4.28 -4.07 -10.98
C GLY A 152 -4.74 -2.98 -11.94
N ARG A 153 -5.53 -3.35 -12.95
CA ARG A 153 -6.11 -2.39 -13.89
C ARG A 153 -7.20 -1.57 -13.20
N VAL A 154 -7.13 -0.25 -13.34
CA VAL A 154 -8.12 0.67 -12.80
C VAL A 154 -9.11 1.07 -13.90
N MET A 155 -10.41 1.06 -13.58
CA MET A 155 -11.46 1.59 -14.44
C MET A 155 -12.03 2.86 -13.83
N PHE A 156 -12.18 3.91 -14.65
CA PHE A 156 -12.74 5.19 -14.21
C PHE A 156 -14.20 5.33 -14.62
N LYS A 157 -14.98 5.90 -13.70
CA LYS A 157 -16.31 6.48 -13.96
C LYS A 157 -16.22 7.95 -13.58
N PHE A 158 -16.52 8.83 -14.52
CA PHE A 158 -16.60 10.27 -14.26
C PHE A 158 -18.02 10.58 -13.80
N THR A 159 -18.16 11.22 -12.65
CA THR A 159 -19.42 11.68 -12.10
C THR A 159 -19.27 13.16 -11.76
N ASN A 160 -20.17 14.00 -12.25
CA ASN A 160 -20.21 15.39 -11.82
C ASN A 160 -20.88 15.42 -10.44
N GLU A 161 -20.22 15.99 -9.43
CA GLU A 161 -20.81 16.22 -8.10
C GLU A 161 -21.85 17.37 -8.11
N SER A 162 -22.35 17.76 -9.29
CA SER A 162 -23.24 18.90 -9.49
C SER A 162 -24.65 18.46 -9.89
N GLU A 163 -25.32 17.63 -9.06
CA GLU A 163 -26.79 17.45 -9.13
C GLU A 163 -27.49 17.47 -7.76
N ASP A 164 -26.84 17.95 -6.68
CA ASP A 164 -27.57 18.44 -5.50
C ASP A 164 -27.97 19.91 -5.74
N LYS A 165 -28.83 20.14 -6.74
CA LYS A 165 -29.58 21.39 -6.84
C LYS A 165 -30.78 21.25 -5.91
N GLU A 166 -30.70 21.81 -4.70
CA GLU A 166 -31.88 22.17 -3.92
C GLU A 166 -32.75 23.11 -4.77
N VAL A 167 -33.79 22.55 -5.38
CA VAL A 167 -34.89 23.34 -5.94
C VAL A 167 -35.82 23.68 -4.78
N LEU A 168 -35.59 24.83 -4.14
CA LEU A 168 -36.61 25.52 -3.36
C LEU A 168 -37.52 26.25 -4.36
N ILE A 169 -38.76 25.75 -4.52
CA ILE A 169 -39.89 26.49 -5.10
C ILE A 169 -40.43 27.44 -4.04
#